data_AF-A0A969WK65-F1
#
_entry.id   AF-A0A969WK65-F1
#
_cell.length_a   1.000
_cell.length_b   1.000
_cell.length_c   1.000
_cell.angle_alpha   90.00
_cell.angle_beta   90.00
_cell.angle_gamma   90.00
#
_symmetry.space_group_name_H-M   'P 1'
#
loop_
_entity.id
_entity.type
_entity.pdbx_description
1 polymer ?
#
loop_
_entity_poly.entity_id
_entity_poly.type
_entity_poly.pdbx_seq_one_letter_code
_entity_poly.pdbx_strand_id
1 'polypeptide(L)'
;MSLRQIEAAAVSPKRTWKETVQLLVVLFKLRIVTLLLLAATGGAFLGAQGWPGIGPLLLVLITGGMAASGASALNQYLERESDKRMGRTRKRPLPAGMIQFPKWVLAAGMVLVLLPVLAVLPFNPALAFFLLIGAIIYVGVYTIWLKPRSVLNIVIGGAAGSAAVLSGGAAVSAWQTPPPSAPVPSLCSPTFT
;
A
#
# COMPACT_ATOMS: atom_id res chain seq x y z
N MET A 1 3.12 9.21 50.58
CA MET A 1 3.53 8.36 49.45
C MET A 1 3.68 9.26 48.23
N SER A 2 4.92 9.59 47.86
CA SER A 2 5.29 10.82 47.12
C SER A 2 5.08 10.70 45.60
N LEU A 3 4.52 11.74 45.01
CA LEU A 3 4.22 11.95 43.58
C LEU A 3 5.41 11.73 42.63
N ARG A 4 6.65 11.63 43.15
CA ARG A 4 7.87 11.37 42.38
C ARG A 4 7.99 9.93 41.83
N GLN A 5 7.22 8.97 42.35
CA GLN A 5 7.27 7.59 41.83
C GLN A 5 6.49 7.39 40.52
N ILE A 6 5.65 8.35 40.11
CA ILE A 6 4.86 8.25 38.87
C ILE A 6 5.69 8.69 37.65
N GLU A 7 6.67 9.59 37.82
CA GLU A 7 7.54 10.05 36.72
C GLU A 7 8.65 9.06 36.34
N ALA A 8 9.01 8.13 37.23
CA ALA A 8 10.13 7.21 37.03
C ALA A 8 9.85 6.05 36.03
N ALA A 9 8.61 5.87 35.57
CA ALA A 9 8.23 4.78 34.66
C ALA A 9 8.36 5.12 33.16
N ALA A 10 8.82 6.32 32.80
CA ALA A 10 8.83 6.80 31.40
C ALA A 10 10.18 6.70 30.68
N VAL A 11 11.19 6.02 31.25
CA VAL A 11 12.40 5.67 30.49
C VAL A 11 12.14 4.33 29.80
N SER A 12 11.64 4.42 28.57
CA SER A 12 11.52 3.25 27.68
C SER A 12 12.89 2.57 27.61
N PRO A 13 13.01 1.28 27.96
CA PRO A 13 14.29 0.57 27.87
C PRO A 13 14.83 0.73 26.45
N LYS A 14 16.16 0.90 26.30
CA LYS A 14 16.81 0.94 24.97
C LYS A 14 16.33 -0.29 24.20
N ARG A 15 15.45 -0.08 23.21
CA ARG A 15 14.89 -1.18 22.43
C ARG A 15 16.01 -1.92 21.74
N THR A 16 15.98 -3.23 21.85
CA THR A 16 16.88 -4.11 21.12
C THR A 16 16.53 -4.02 19.63
N TRP A 17 17.50 -4.17 18.72
CA TRP A 17 17.27 -4.14 17.26
C TRP A 17 16.11 -5.05 16.83
N LYS A 18 16.01 -6.25 17.43
CA LYS A 18 14.92 -7.20 17.19
C LYS A 18 13.54 -6.62 17.53
N GLU A 19 13.42 -5.88 18.62
CA GLU A 19 12.17 -5.23 19.05
C GLU A 19 11.81 -4.07 18.13
N THR A 20 12.80 -3.30 17.68
CA THR A 20 12.60 -2.22 16.69
C THR A 20 12.11 -2.79 15.36
N VAL A 21 12.72 -3.86 14.86
CA VAL A 21 12.28 -4.53 13.62
C VAL A 21 10.88 -5.10 13.77
N GLN A 22 10.58 -5.81 14.86
CA GLN A 22 9.23 -6.32 15.12
C GLN A 22 8.19 -5.20 15.19
N LEU A 23 8.56 -4.06 15.78
CA LEU A 23 7.69 -2.89 15.84
C LEU A 23 7.43 -2.32 14.44
N LEU A 24 8.45 -2.18 13.60
CA LEU A 24 8.30 -1.75 12.20
C LEU A 24 7.44 -2.74 11.40
N VAL A 25 7.63 -4.06 11.59
CA VAL A 25 6.85 -5.11 10.92
C VAL A 25 5.36 -4.99 11.26
N VAL A 26 5.05 -4.78 12.54
CA VAL A 26 3.68 -4.57 13.01
C VAL A 26 3.12 -3.22 12.55
N LEU A 27 3.95 -2.18 12.52
CA LEU A 27 3.56 -0.83 12.12
C LEU A 27 3.23 -0.74 10.61
N PHE A 28 3.99 -1.42 9.77
CA PHE A 28 3.77 -1.44 8.32
C PHE A 28 2.80 -2.53 7.87
N LYS A 29 2.28 -3.36 8.79
CA LYS A 29 1.38 -4.49 8.49
C LYS A 29 1.90 -5.31 7.29
N LEU A 30 3.16 -5.77 7.37
CA LEU A 30 3.86 -6.45 6.27
C LEU A 30 3.08 -7.62 5.66
N ARG A 31 2.20 -8.28 6.42
CA ARG A 31 1.31 -9.33 5.89
C ARG A 31 0.33 -8.81 4.82
N ILE A 32 -0.23 -7.61 4.98
CA ILE A 32 -1.13 -7.03 3.98
C ILE A 32 -0.32 -6.53 2.79
N VAL A 33 0.82 -5.89 3.05
CA VAL A 33 1.73 -5.41 2.00
C VAL A 33 2.20 -6.56 1.12
N THR A 34 2.62 -7.69 1.69
CA THR A 34 3.04 -8.88 0.93
C THR A 34 1.93 -9.45 0.05
N LEU A 35 0.69 -9.49 0.53
CA LEU A 35 -0.46 -9.93 -0.27
C LEU A 35 -0.73 -8.97 -1.45
N LEU A 36 -0.64 -7.65 -1.22
CA LEU A 36 -0.78 -6.66 -2.28
C LEU A 36 0.35 -6.75 -3.31
N LEU A 37 1.59 -6.96 -2.86
CA LEU A 37 2.74 -7.15 -3.74
C LEU A 37 2.64 -8.43 -4.56
N LEU A 38 2.08 -9.51 -4.00
CA LEU A 38 1.81 -10.74 -4.75
C LEU A 38 0.76 -10.49 -5.83
N ALA A 39 -0.32 -9.77 -5.50
CA ALA A 39 -1.35 -9.40 -6.47
C ALA A 39 -0.78 -8.50 -7.59
N ALA A 40 0.04 -7.52 -7.25
CA ALA A 40 0.72 -6.66 -8.20
C ALA A 40 1.71 -7.45 -9.07
N THR A 41 2.43 -8.40 -8.49
CA THR A 41 3.29 -9.32 -9.25
C THR A 41 2.46 -10.11 -10.26
N GLY A 42 1.34 -10.71 -9.85
CA GLY A 42 0.42 -11.39 -10.77
C GLY A 42 -0.07 -10.48 -11.91
N GLY A 43 -0.39 -9.23 -11.59
CA GLY A 43 -0.75 -8.21 -12.58
C GLY A 43 0.37 -7.91 -13.59
N ALA A 44 1.62 -7.88 -13.16
CA ALA A 44 2.78 -7.71 -14.04
C ALA A 44 2.95 -8.87 -15.01
N PHE A 45 2.77 -10.12 -14.54
CA PHE A 45 2.80 -11.30 -15.41
C PHE A 45 1.67 -11.30 -16.43
N LEU A 46 0.45 -10.92 -16.02
CA LEU A 46 -0.69 -10.80 -16.92
C LEU A 46 -0.47 -9.70 -17.97
N GLY A 47 0.03 -8.55 -17.55
CA GLY A 47 0.32 -7.42 -18.46
C GLY A 47 1.43 -7.73 -19.46
N ALA A 48 2.42 -8.52 -19.06
CA ALA A 48 3.54 -8.91 -19.93
C ALA A 48 3.22 -10.09 -20.86
N GLN A 49 2.06 -10.76 -20.69
CA GLN A 49 1.70 -11.99 -21.40
C GLN A 49 2.80 -13.08 -21.31
N GLY A 50 3.49 -13.16 -20.18
CA GLY A 50 4.68 -13.98 -20.03
C GLY A 50 5.61 -13.46 -18.94
N TRP A 51 6.92 -13.59 -19.15
CA TRP A 51 7.91 -13.12 -18.19
C TRP A 51 8.05 -11.58 -18.25
N PRO A 52 7.73 -10.85 -17.16
CA PRO A 52 7.76 -9.38 -17.15
C PRO A 52 9.18 -8.79 -17.08
N GLY A 53 10.21 -9.60 -16.84
CA GLY A 53 11.56 -9.10 -16.59
C GLY A 53 11.79 -8.66 -15.14
N ILE A 54 13.06 -8.63 -14.73
CA ILE A 54 13.45 -8.29 -13.35
C ILE A 54 13.21 -6.80 -13.07
N GLY A 55 13.43 -5.92 -14.05
CA GLY A 55 13.26 -4.47 -13.90
C GLY A 55 11.85 -4.07 -13.47
N PRO A 56 10.80 -4.42 -14.24
CA PRO A 56 9.41 -4.10 -13.86
C PRO A 56 8.96 -4.73 -12.54
N LEU A 57 9.42 -5.95 -12.24
CA LEU A 57 9.13 -6.59 -10.95
C LEU A 57 9.73 -5.80 -9.78
N LEU A 58 11.01 -5.43 -9.87
CA LEU A 58 11.66 -4.62 -8.84
C LEU A 58 10.99 -3.25 -8.71
N LEU A 59 10.61 -2.63 -9.83
CA LEU A 59 9.90 -1.35 -9.83
C LEU A 59 8.60 -1.45 -9.03
N VAL A 60 7.76 -2.46 -9.29
CA VAL A 60 6.49 -2.68 -8.56
C VAL A 60 6.72 -3.02 -7.11
N LEU A 61 7.65 -3.92 -6.81
CA LEU A 61 7.92 -4.37 -5.44
C LEU A 61 8.39 -3.21 -4.56
N ILE A 62 9.27 -2.35 -5.09
CA ILE A 62 9.79 -1.19 -4.37
C ILE A 62 8.70 -0.13 -4.24
N THR A 63 8.13 0.33 -5.35
CA THR A 63 7.20 1.47 -5.35
C THR A 63 5.86 1.12 -4.69
N GLY A 64 5.31 -0.04 -5.01
CA GLY A 64 4.10 -0.58 -4.38
C GLY A 64 4.31 -0.94 -2.91
N GLY A 65 5.48 -1.48 -2.57
CA GLY A 65 5.84 -1.79 -1.18
C GLY A 65 5.94 -0.55 -0.31
N MET A 66 6.59 0.51 -0.83
CA MET A 66 6.66 1.82 -0.17
C MET A 66 5.28 2.44 0.01
N ALA A 67 4.49 2.52 -1.06
CA ALA A 67 3.16 3.12 -1.01
C ALA A 67 2.22 2.36 -0.05
N ALA A 68 2.18 1.02 -0.11
CA ALA A 68 1.35 0.20 0.77
C ALA A 68 1.79 0.26 2.24
N SER A 69 3.10 0.34 2.49
CA SER A 69 3.65 0.53 3.84
C SER A 69 3.29 1.91 4.38
N GLY A 70 3.47 2.97 3.59
CA GLY A 70 3.09 4.34 3.96
C GLY A 70 1.59 4.46 4.26
N ALA A 71 0.76 3.89 3.40
CA ALA A 71 -0.69 3.87 3.58
C ALA A 71 -1.10 3.10 4.86
N SER A 72 -0.40 2.00 5.19
CA SER A 72 -0.61 1.26 6.44
C SER A 72 -0.20 2.06 7.68
N ALA A 73 0.90 2.81 7.62
CA ALA A 73 1.35 3.69 8.69
C ALA A 73 0.35 4.84 8.93
N LEU A 74 -0.14 5.46 7.86
CA LEU A 74 -1.19 6.49 7.93
C LEU A 74 -2.48 5.94 8.54
N ASN A 75 -2.89 4.73 8.14
CA ASN A 75 -4.05 4.07 8.71
C ASN A 75 -3.91 3.89 10.23
N GLN A 76 -2.77 3.38 10.72
CA GLN A 76 -2.57 3.24 12.17
C GLN A 76 -2.54 4.58 12.91
N TYR A 77 -1.99 5.63 12.29
CA TYR A 77 -1.98 6.97 12.89
C TYR A 77 -3.42 7.50 13.05
N LEU A 78 -4.27 7.34 12.04
CA LEU A 78 -5.68 7.75 12.07
C LEU A 78 -6.49 6.91 13.08
N GLU A 79 -6.23 5.61 13.18
CA GLU A 79 -6.92 4.70 14.09
C GLU A 79 -6.47 4.81 15.56
N ARG A 80 -5.39 5.55 15.85
CA ARG A 80 -4.71 5.54 17.16
C ARG A 80 -5.63 5.78 18.35
N GLU A 81 -6.63 6.65 18.21
CA GLU A 81 -7.50 7.04 19.33
C GLU A 81 -8.63 6.03 19.54
N SER A 82 -9.15 5.47 18.45
CA SER A 82 -10.13 4.39 18.49
C SER A 82 -9.52 3.10 19.03
N ASP A 83 -8.29 2.78 18.61
CA ASP A 83 -7.57 1.58 19.05
C ASP A 83 -7.24 1.59 20.55
N LYS A 84 -7.06 2.77 21.17
CA LYS A 84 -6.87 2.87 22.63
C LYS A 84 -8.07 2.34 23.42
N ARG A 85 -9.28 2.44 22.86
CA ARG A 85 -10.53 2.06 23.54
C ARG A 85 -10.91 0.59 23.32
N MET A 86 -10.17 -0.16 22.49
CA MET A 86 -10.48 -1.55 22.15
C MET A 86 -9.57 -2.55 22.88
N GLY A 87 -10.17 -3.56 23.53
CA GLY A 87 -9.41 -4.61 24.25
C GLY A 87 -8.39 -5.36 23.38
N ARG A 88 -8.67 -5.53 22.09
CA ARG A 88 -7.82 -6.26 21.13
C ARG A 88 -6.68 -5.42 20.54
N THR A 89 -6.87 -4.14 20.25
CA THR A 89 -5.91 -3.30 19.50
C THR A 89 -5.18 -2.25 20.35
N ARG A 90 -5.57 -2.09 21.62
CA ARG A 90 -4.92 -1.20 22.59
C ARG A 90 -3.42 -1.48 22.82
N LYS A 91 -2.96 -2.71 22.54
CA LYS A 91 -1.53 -3.10 22.66
C LYS A 91 -0.68 -2.75 21.43
N ARG A 92 -1.25 -2.18 20.36
CA ARG A 92 -0.47 -1.77 19.17
C ARG A 92 0.51 -0.64 19.51
N PRO A 93 1.60 -0.44 18.74
CA PRO A 93 2.66 0.50 19.10
C PRO A 93 2.19 1.96 19.27
N LEU A 94 1.35 2.44 18.35
CA LEU A 94 0.79 3.79 18.41
C LEU A 94 -0.15 4.05 19.59
N PRO A 95 -1.21 3.24 19.80
CA PRO A 95 -2.14 3.43 20.94
C PRO A 95 -1.49 3.12 22.29
N ALA A 96 -0.49 2.23 22.35
CA ALA A 96 0.25 1.92 23.58
C ALA A 96 1.29 2.99 23.97
N GLY A 97 1.39 4.09 23.22
CA GLY A 97 2.33 5.19 23.53
C GLY A 97 3.81 4.81 23.30
N MET A 98 4.07 3.74 22.54
CA MET A 98 5.42 3.24 22.26
C MET A 98 6.23 4.13 21.30
N ILE A 99 5.59 5.14 20.69
CA ILE A 99 6.18 6.14 19.80
C ILE A 99 5.97 7.51 20.46
N GLN A 100 7.06 8.14 20.92
CA GLN A 100 7.01 9.43 21.63
C GLN A 100 6.37 10.55 20.78
N PHE A 101 6.57 10.52 19.46
CA PHE A 101 6.09 11.55 18.56
C PHE A 101 5.24 10.97 17.42
N PRO A 102 3.93 10.76 17.64
CA PRO A 102 3.08 10.12 16.64
C PRO A 102 2.98 10.93 15.34
N LYS A 103 3.20 12.25 15.37
CA LYS A 103 3.21 13.12 14.18
C LYS A 103 4.27 12.69 13.14
N TRP A 104 5.38 12.09 13.57
CA TRP A 104 6.39 11.54 12.64
C TRP A 104 5.83 10.40 11.82
N VAL A 105 4.92 9.59 12.36
CA VAL A 105 4.30 8.49 11.61
C VAL A 105 3.40 9.02 10.50
N LEU A 106 2.69 10.13 10.75
CA LEU A 106 1.93 10.82 9.71
C LEU A 106 2.88 11.31 8.59
N ALA A 107 3.95 12.02 8.95
CA ALA A 107 4.90 12.55 7.98
C ALA A 107 5.59 11.43 7.17
N ALA A 108 6.11 10.41 7.85
CA ALA A 108 6.74 9.25 7.22
C ALA A 108 5.76 8.49 6.33
N GLY A 109 4.50 8.33 6.76
CA GLY A 109 3.45 7.70 5.96
C GLY A 109 3.13 8.48 4.69
N MET A 110 3.02 9.82 4.77
CA MET A 110 2.80 10.68 3.60
C MET A 110 3.99 10.62 2.64
N VAL A 111 5.22 10.69 3.15
CA VAL A 111 6.44 10.58 2.33
C VAL A 111 6.50 9.22 1.64
N LEU A 112 6.24 8.12 2.34
CA LEU A 112 6.26 6.78 1.76
C LEU A 112 5.21 6.55 0.66
N VAL A 113 4.10 7.29 0.69
CA VAL A 113 3.09 7.26 -0.39
C VAL A 113 3.49 8.17 -1.54
N LEU A 114 3.85 9.42 -1.26
CA LEU A 114 4.08 10.44 -2.30
C LEU A 114 5.42 10.26 -3.01
N LEU A 115 6.47 9.85 -2.31
CA LEU A 115 7.81 9.68 -2.87
C LEU A 115 7.84 8.69 -4.05
N PRO A 116 7.32 7.45 -3.95
CA PRO A 116 7.32 6.54 -5.10
C PRO A 116 6.42 7.01 -6.23
N VAL A 117 5.28 7.66 -5.93
CA VAL A 117 4.38 8.22 -6.95
C VAL A 117 5.11 9.29 -7.76
N LEU A 118 5.73 10.26 -7.08
CA LEU A 118 6.46 11.36 -7.73
C LEU A 118 7.71 10.87 -8.47
N ALA A 119 8.41 9.86 -7.94
CA ALA A 119 9.60 9.30 -8.57
C ALA A 119 9.27 8.60 -9.90
N VAL A 120 8.11 7.95 -9.98
CA VAL A 120 7.70 7.18 -11.16
C VAL A 120 6.93 8.03 -12.18
N LEU A 121 6.26 9.10 -11.74
CA LEU A 121 5.41 9.95 -12.58
C LEU A 121 6.05 10.38 -13.91
N PRO A 122 7.34 10.76 -14.00
CA PRO A 122 7.96 11.18 -15.27
C PRO A 122 8.15 10.03 -16.26
N PHE A 123 8.27 8.79 -15.77
CA PHE A 123 8.62 7.62 -16.59
C PHE A 123 7.41 6.73 -16.89
N ASN A 124 6.46 6.65 -15.95
CA ASN A 124 5.31 5.77 -16.06
C ASN A 124 4.09 6.38 -15.34
N PRO A 125 3.35 7.28 -16.03
CA PRO A 125 2.22 7.98 -15.42
C PRO A 125 1.07 7.03 -15.05
N ALA A 126 0.89 5.93 -15.79
CA ALA A 126 -0.13 4.92 -15.47
C ALA A 126 0.16 4.22 -14.14
N LEU A 127 1.42 3.81 -13.91
CA LEU A 127 1.83 3.22 -12.64
C LEU A 127 1.67 4.22 -11.48
N ALA A 128 2.12 5.46 -11.66
CA ALA A 128 1.95 6.51 -10.66
C ALA A 128 0.47 6.75 -10.30
N PHE A 129 -0.42 6.75 -11.31
CA PHE A 129 -1.86 6.86 -11.10
C PHE A 129 -2.43 5.71 -10.27
N PHE A 130 -2.10 4.45 -10.61
CA PHE A 130 -2.62 3.29 -9.87
C PHE A 130 -2.07 3.20 -8.43
N LEU A 131 -0.81 3.60 -8.20
CA LEU A 131 -0.25 3.72 -6.86
C LEU A 131 -0.99 4.78 -6.04
N LEU A 132 -1.23 5.95 -6.63
CA LEU A 132 -1.89 7.07 -5.97
C LEU A 132 -3.36 6.75 -5.67
N ILE A 133 -4.12 6.26 -6.65
CA ILE A 133 -5.54 5.94 -6.46
C ILE A 133 -5.71 4.81 -5.44
N GLY A 134 -4.84 3.79 -5.45
CA GLY A 134 -4.85 2.72 -4.44
C GLY A 134 -4.62 3.27 -3.02
N ALA A 135 -3.65 4.18 -2.87
CA ALA A 135 -3.39 4.84 -1.59
C ALA A 135 -4.55 5.74 -1.15
N ILE A 136 -5.18 6.48 -2.07
CA ILE A 136 -6.33 7.35 -1.79
C ILE A 136 -7.55 6.51 -1.39
N ILE A 137 -7.85 5.41 -2.10
CA ILE A 137 -8.97 4.53 -1.75
C ILE A 137 -8.74 3.94 -0.35
N TYR A 138 -7.53 3.50 -0.03
CA TYR A 138 -7.24 2.89 1.27
C TYR A 138 -7.20 3.90 2.43
N VAL A 139 -6.51 5.04 2.28
CA VAL A 139 -6.38 6.04 3.35
C VAL A 139 -7.58 6.97 3.39
N GLY A 140 -7.98 7.53 2.25
CA GLY A 140 -9.09 8.47 2.15
C GLY A 140 -10.46 7.80 2.31
N VAL A 141 -10.78 6.85 1.44
CA VAL A 141 -12.13 6.26 1.41
C VAL A 141 -12.32 5.28 2.57
N TYR A 142 -11.43 4.29 2.73
CA TYR A 142 -11.59 3.27 3.77
C TYR A 142 -11.35 3.82 5.19
N THR A 143 -10.26 4.56 5.41
CA THR A 143 -9.89 4.96 6.78
C THR A 143 -10.65 6.18 7.29
N ILE A 144 -10.83 7.22 6.47
CA ILE A 144 -11.49 8.47 6.89
C ILE A 144 -13.00 8.40 6.69
N TRP A 145 -13.47 7.81 5.59
CA TRP A 145 -14.87 7.96 5.16
C TRP A 145 -15.77 6.79 5.56
N LEU A 146 -15.32 5.55 5.38
CA LEU A 146 -16.18 4.37 5.37
C LEU A 146 -16.22 3.59 6.69
N LYS A 147 -15.08 3.53 7.40
CA LYS A 147 -14.97 2.81 8.68
C LYS A 147 -16.05 3.17 9.72
N PRO A 148 -16.61 4.40 9.80
CA PRO A 148 -17.67 4.70 10.75
C PRO A 148 -19.09 4.33 10.30
N ARG A 149 -19.34 3.95 9.02
CA ARG A 149 -20.69 4.08 8.45
C ARG A 149 -21.28 2.89 7.66
N SER A 150 -20.52 1.88 7.21
CA SER A 150 -21.13 0.86 6.32
C SER A 150 -20.43 -0.50 6.24
N VAL A 151 -21.21 -1.56 5.93
CA VAL A 151 -20.76 -2.94 5.62
C VAL A 151 -20.02 -3.00 4.26
N LEU A 152 -20.13 -1.96 3.44
CA LEU A 152 -19.47 -1.83 2.11
C LEU A 152 -17.94 -1.75 2.14
N ASN A 153 -17.32 -1.80 3.33
CA ASN A 153 -15.86 -1.85 3.52
C ASN A 153 -15.18 -2.98 2.74
N ILE A 154 -15.86 -4.11 2.52
CA ILE A 154 -15.31 -5.25 1.77
C ILE A 154 -15.19 -4.91 0.28
N VAL A 155 -16.21 -4.27 -0.30
CA VAL A 155 -16.24 -3.91 -1.73
C VAL A 155 -15.15 -2.89 -2.05
N ILE A 156 -15.01 -1.89 -1.17
CA ILE A 156 -14.01 -0.83 -1.34
C ILE A 156 -12.59 -1.35 -1.05
N GLY A 157 -12.45 -2.30 -0.11
CA GLY A 157 -11.22 -3.07 0.06
C GLY A 157 -10.84 -3.86 -1.19
N GLY A 158 -11.83 -4.48 -1.86
CA GLY A 158 -11.65 -5.15 -3.15
C GLY A 158 -11.17 -4.19 -4.25
N ALA A 159 -11.75 -2.99 -4.33
CA ALA A 159 -11.33 -1.97 -5.29
C ALA A 159 -9.86 -1.53 -5.10
N ALA A 160 -9.41 -1.38 -3.84
CA ALA A 160 -7.99 -1.12 -3.54
C ALA A 160 -7.08 -2.29 -3.96
N GLY A 161 -7.54 -3.53 -3.77
CA GLY A 161 -6.83 -4.74 -4.24
C GLY A 161 -6.69 -4.77 -5.76
N SER A 162 -7.75 -4.41 -6.50
CA SER A 162 -7.69 -4.29 -7.96
C SER A 162 -6.68 -3.25 -8.41
N ALA A 163 -6.57 -2.11 -7.73
CA ALA A 163 -5.56 -1.10 -8.03
C ALA A 163 -4.13 -1.65 -7.89
N ALA A 164 -3.87 -2.57 -6.96
CA ALA A 164 -2.57 -3.24 -6.84
C ALA A 164 -2.28 -4.11 -8.08
N VAL A 165 -3.24 -4.92 -8.53
CA VAL A 165 -3.09 -5.74 -9.75
C VAL A 165 -2.84 -4.84 -10.98
N LEU A 166 -3.62 -3.77 -11.13
CA LEU A 166 -3.49 -2.82 -12.24
C LEU A 166 -2.14 -2.09 -12.22
N SER A 167 -1.63 -1.74 -11.03
CA SER A 167 -0.28 -1.16 -10.88
C SER A 167 0.81 -2.11 -11.39
N GLY A 168 0.64 -3.41 -11.15
CA GLY A 168 1.51 -4.46 -11.68
C GLY A 168 1.57 -4.46 -13.21
N GLY A 169 0.40 -4.48 -13.85
CA GLY A 169 0.29 -4.43 -15.31
C GLY A 169 0.80 -3.10 -15.90
N ALA A 170 0.61 -1.98 -15.19
CA ALA A 170 1.12 -0.68 -15.60
C ALA A 170 2.65 -0.61 -15.58
N ALA A 171 3.31 -1.32 -14.67
CA ALA A 171 4.77 -1.31 -14.58
C ALA A 171 5.48 -1.96 -15.78
N VAL A 172 4.81 -2.88 -16.48
CA VAL A 172 5.30 -3.50 -17.72
C VAL A 172 4.85 -2.73 -18.97
N SER A 173 4.42 -1.48 -18.81
CA SER A 173 3.95 -0.59 -19.89
C SER A 173 2.74 -1.08 -20.69
N ALA A 174 1.96 -2.03 -20.17
CA ALA A 174 0.74 -2.53 -20.82
C ALA A 174 -0.33 -1.45 -21.07
N TRP A 175 -0.17 -0.27 -20.46
CA TRP A 175 -1.08 0.87 -20.53
C TRP A 175 -0.54 2.04 -21.35
N GLN A 176 0.70 1.94 -21.86
CA GLN A 176 1.37 2.99 -22.62
C GLN A 176 1.30 2.74 -24.12
N THR A 177 1.20 1.48 -24.54
CA THR A 177 1.02 1.08 -25.94
C THR A 177 -0.40 0.56 -26.15
N PRO A 178 -1.14 1.06 -27.16
CA PRO A 178 -2.33 0.34 -27.60
C PRO A 178 -1.93 -1.10 -27.97
N PRO A 179 -2.78 -2.10 -27.70
CA PRO A 179 -2.46 -3.48 -28.06
C PRO A 179 -2.06 -3.50 -29.54
N PRO A 180 -0.99 -4.21 -29.94
CA PRO A 180 -0.67 -4.36 -31.34
C PRO A 180 -1.95 -4.85 -32.01
N SER A 181 -2.41 -4.13 -33.03
CA SER A 181 -3.60 -4.50 -33.79
C SER A 181 -3.41 -5.97 -34.18
N ALA A 182 -4.17 -6.87 -33.55
CA ALA A 182 -4.17 -8.25 -33.97
C ALA A 182 -4.45 -8.23 -35.48
N PRO A 183 -3.67 -8.93 -36.31
CA PRO A 183 -3.98 -9.00 -37.73
C PRO A 183 -5.42 -9.49 -37.83
N VAL A 184 -6.30 -8.63 -38.34
CA VAL A 184 -7.69 -9.00 -38.62
C VAL A 184 -7.58 -10.20 -39.54
N PRO A 185 -8.05 -11.40 -39.16
CA PRO A 185 -8.03 -12.52 -40.08
C PRO A 185 -8.82 -12.07 -41.31
N SER A 186 -8.14 -12.02 -42.45
CA SER A 186 -8.68 -11.66 -43.76
C SER A 186 -9.62 -12.76 -44.25
N LEU A 187 -10.73 -12.93 -43.53
CA LEU A 187 -11.85 -13.82 -43.85
C LEU A 187 -12.84 -13.04 -44.72
N CYS A 188 -12.43 -12.65 -45.92
CA CYS A 188 -13.35 -12.34 -47.02
C CYS A 188 -12.58 -12.04 -48.31
N SER A 189 -12.23 -13.09 -49.04
CA SER A 189 -12.13 -13.04 -50.50
C SER A 189 -13.04 -14.14 -51.04
N PRO A 190 -14.29 -13.85 -51.44
CA PRO A 190 -15.08 -14.83 -52.16
C PRO A 190 -14.52 -14.91 -53.58
N THR A 191 -13.72 -15.95 -53.83
CA THR A 191 -13.38 -16.37 -55.17
C THR A 191 -14.64 -16.97 -55.80
N PHE A 192 -15.45 -16.16 -56.46
CA PHE A 192 -16.48 -16.65 -57.37
C PHE A 192 -15.79 -16.99 -58.70
N THR A 193 -15.58 -18.29 -58.92
CA THR A 193 -15.40 -18.89 -60.25
C THR A 193 -16.74 -19.01 -60.96
#